data_AF-A0A2V6YGX1-F1
#
_entry.id   AF-A0A2V6YGX1-F1
#
_cell.length_a   1.000
_cell.length_b   1.000
_cell.length_c   1.000
_cell.angle_alpha   90.00
_cell.angle_beta   90.00
_cell.angle_gamma   90.00
#
_symmetry.space_group_name_H-M   'P 1'
#
loop_
_entity.id
_entity.type
_entity.pdbx_description
1 polymer ?
#
loop_
_entity_poly.entity_id
_entity_poly.type
_entity_poly.pdbx_seq_one_letter_code
_entity_poly.pdbx_strand_id
1 'polypeptide(L)'
;MGRQAEPDPSSVAPSALEPCEVRPSGGRAEPFRQCEPQGCPGAGAPRPEASDPIEGAARGEGPGRSSPVRAVRGSAPRRQRRLALGVLLAAAALAVAVFPIRGTWWGGWILAIAEAGIVGGLADWFAVTAIFRRPLGLPIPHTALIPTNWELMAARVGTMVGSRVLTKEYVAQEVGRVDVASLIARAAERLSTRDLDAATRELARWLAAELSPKAAGDLVTRLRDLLLDRPLAPALAAALELARRHGWDQRIVTGLAGAIAEALDRPAFRSMVGELVDDLLARYRERMGTYPRFWLGVASLLGLIDRDRVLGAIQAGLRQVVQEPDHPVRRRLAEAVGELPARLRADASLAARVEAAKRDLLATPVATRVLEDAATALHRTLLADLEGPRSEVRVWIVERLERARRALAGDEDLRRQLDQWVKGRVIEAVERHHQRLAEFIENGVRALGPEGAVRLIEEHAGDDLQYIRVNGTVVGGLAGGLLYAVHLLLRLL
;
A
#
# COMPACT_ATOMS: atom_id res chain seq x y z
N MET A 1 30.58 42.76 3.70
CA MET A 1 30.01 44.08 4.05
C MET A 1 28.58 44.12 3.55
N GLY A 2 27.62 44.42 4.42
CA GLY A 2 26.18 44.46 4.07
C GLY A 2 25.30 43.78 5.13
N ARG A 3 25.22 44.38 6.33
CA ARG A 3 24.25 44.05 7.38
C ARG A 3 22.92 44.74 7.06
N GLN A 4 21.79 44.08 7.32
CA GLN A 4 20.48 44.66 7.68
C GLN A 4 19.65 43.48 8.24
N ALA A 5 19.51 43.33 9.56
CA ALA A 5 18.65 44.06 10.50
C ALA A 5 17.19 43.59 10.44
N GLU A 6 16.88 42.72 11.38
CA GLU A 6 15.58 42.17 11.79
C GLU A 6 14.76 43.22 12.57
N PRO A 7 13.43 43.09 12.61
CA PRO A 7 12.71 43.51 13.81
C PRO A 7 11.76 42.43 14.35
N ASP A 8 11.95 42.15 15.64
CA ASP A 8 11.07 41.50 16.59
C ASP A 8 9.80 42.35 16.85
N PRO A 9 8.64 41.72 17.13
CA PRO A 9 7.74 42.30 18.12
C PRO A 9 7.20 41.25 19.09
N SER A 10 7.92 41.05 20.19
CA SER A 10 7.42 40.50 21.44
C SER A 10 7.16 41.62 22.46
N SER A 11 5.95 42.19 22.49
CA SER A 11 5.47 42.93 23.69
C SER A 11 3.96 43.15 23.71
N VAL A 12 3.18 42.22 24.25
CA VAL A 12 2.00 42.55 25.08
C VAL A 12 1.90 41.52 26.20
N ALA A 13 1.92 42.02 27.43
CA ALA A 13 1.92 41.28 28.69
C ALA A 13 0.51 40.75 29.06
N PRO A 14 0.38 39.90 30.11
CA PRO A 14 -0.74 38.98 30.31
C PRO A 14 -1.86 39.58 31.18
N SER A 15 -3.12 39.29 30.85
CA SER A 15 -4.26 39.54 31.75
C SER A 15 -4.72 38.25 32.41
N ALA A 16 -4.52 38.18 33.71
CA ALA A 16 -5.05 37.17 34.62
C ALA A 16 -6.59 37.22 34.67
N LEU A 17 -7.26 36.06 34.66
CA LEU A 17 -8.55 35.85 35.30
C LEU A 17 -8.64 34.39 35.78
N GLU A 18 -9.04 34.28 37.05
CA GLU A 18 -9.08 33.12 37.93
C GLU A 18 -10.08 31.99 37.57
N PRO A 19 -9.97 30.81 38.21
CA PRO A 19 -10.81 29.65 37.94
C PRO A 19 -12.14 29.67 38.73
N CYS A 20 -13.25 29.35 38.07
CA CYS A 20 -14.53 29.11 38.74
C CYS A 20 -14.61 27.68 39.29
N GLU A 21 -14.38 27.55 40.60
CA GLU A 21 -14.88 26.46 41.44
C GLU A 21 -16.28 26.82 41.96
N VAL A 22 -17.31 25.99 41.72
CA VAL A 22 -18.51 25.93 42.58
C VAL A 22 -18.92 24.47 42.81
N ARG A 23 -19.09 24.16 44.10
CA ARG A 23 -19.37 22.88 44.77
C ARG A 23 -20.83 22.39 44.63
N PRO A 24 -21.12 21.13 45.06
CA PRO A 24 -22.39 20.44 44.84
C PRO A 24 -23.45 20.79 45.91
N SER A 25 -24.73 20.68 45.55
CA SER A 25 -25.86 20.68 46.49
C SER A 25 -26.65 19.38 46.38
N GLY A 26 -26.68 18.62 47.47
CA GLY A 26 -27.46 17.39 47.59
C GLY A 26 -28.94 17.61 47.87
N GLY A 27 -29.72 16.56 47.64
CA GLY A 27 -31.11 16.40 48.06
C GLY A 27 -31.55 14.96 47.81
N ARG A 28 -32.02 14.28 48.85
CA ARG A 28 -32.23 12.83 48.99
C ARG A 28 -33.71 12.45 48.82
N ALA A 29 -33.96 11.21 48.34
CA ALA A 29 -35.09 10.29 48.66
C ALA A 29 -36.51 10.68 48.13
N GLU A 30 -37.44 9.82 47.67
CA GLU A 30 -37.56 8.35 47.45
C GLU A 30 -38.87 8.05 46.61
N PRO A 31 -39.38 6.81 46.41
CA PRO A 31 -39.81 6.26 45.10
C PRO A 31 -41.33 6.02 44.95
N PHE A 32 -41.84 5.70 43.74
CA PHE A 32 -43.18 5.09 43.59
C PHE A 32 -43.33 4.11 42.40
N ARG A 33 -43.46 2.83 42.80
CA ARG A 33 -44.37 1.73 42.40
C ARG A 33 -44.70 1.39 40.93
N GLN A 34 -44.50 0.10 40.67
CA GLN A 34 -45.20 -0.80 39.73
C GLN A 34 -46.74 -0.73 39.83
N CYS A 35 -47.42 -0.94 38.69
CA CYS A 35 -48.77 -1.54 38.62
C CYS A 35 -49.02 -2.18 37.24
N GLU A 36 -49.10 -3.51 37.22
CA GLU A 36 -50.00 -4.36 36.42
C GLU A 36 -51.05 -4.93 37.43
N PRO A 37 -52.16 -5.65 37.09
CA PRO A 37 -52.55 -6.32 35.83
C PRO A 37 -54.10 -6.34 35.48
N GLN A 38 -54.46 -7.10 34.43
CA GLN A 38 -55.69 -7.91 34.15
C GLN A 38 -56.93 -7.36 33.40
N GLY A 39 -57.35 -8.11 32.35
CA GLY A 39 -58.74 -8.24 31.86
C GLY A 39 -58.95 -8.57 30.35
N CYS A 40 -59.17 -9.86 29.99
CA CYS A 40 -59.47 -10.40 28.64
C CYS A 40 -60.97 -10.22 28.19
N PRO A 41 -61.54 -10.81 27.09
CA PRO A 41 -61.01 -11.50 25.87
C PRO A 41 -61.71 -11.09 24.53
N GLY A 42 -61.24 -11.60 23.36
CA GLY A 42 -62.13 -11.85 22.20
C GLY A 42 -61.60 -11.69 20.77
N ALA A 43 -61.48 -12.82 20.07
CA ALA A 43 -61.74 -13.06 18.63
C ALA A 43 -60.79 -12.53 17.52
N GLY A 44 -60.35 -13.47 16.65
CA GLY A 44 -60.17 -13.22 15.21
C GLY A 44 -58.75 -13.33 14.65
N ALA A 45 -58.36 -14.51 14.19
CA ALA A 45 -57.19 -14.71 13.34
C ALA A 45 -57.44 -14.22 11.90
N PRO A 46 -56.37 -13.85 11.16
CA PRO A 46 -56.32 -14.11 9.72
C PRO A 46 -55.11 -14.99 9.33
N ARG A 47 -55.36 -15.85 8.34
CA ARG A 47 -54.42 -16.76 7.65
C ARG A 47 -53.48 -15.98 6.71
N PRO A 48 -52.28 -16.51 6.39
CA PRO A 48 -51.43 -15.97 5.33
C PRO A 48 -51.83 -16.51 3.94
N GLU A 49 -51.72 -15.65 2.92
CA GLU A 49 -52.04 -15.92 1.51
C GLU A 49 -50.99 -16.78 0.81
N ALA A 50 -51.46 -17.38 -0.29
CA ALA A 50 -50.89 -18.47 -1.06
C ALA A 50 -49.57 -18.16 -1.78
N SER A 51 -48.71 -19.17 -1.77
CA SER A 51 -47.61 -19.40 -2.70
C SER A 51 -48.11 -20.12 -3.95
N ASP A 52 -47.66 -19.70 -5.14
CA ASP A 52 -47.66 -20.51 -6.36
C ASP A 52 -46.21 -20.78 -6.84
N PRO A 53 -45.95 -21.94 -7.49
CA PRO A 53 -44.61 -22.46 -7.72
C PRO A 53 -44.13 -22.24 -9.17
N ILE A 54 -42.82 -22.01 -9.36
CA ILE A 54 -42.14 -22.32 -10.63
C ILE A 54 -40.94 -23.22 -10.34
N GLU A 55 -41.10 -24.46 -10.78
CA GLU A 55 -40.14 -25.53 -10.92
C GLU A 55 -39.20 -25.24 -12.11
N GLY A 56 -37.89 -25.48 -11.98
CA GLY A 56 -36.97 -25.30 -13.11
C GLY A 56 -35.47 -25.33 -12.81
N ALA A 57 -34.96 -26.50 -12.41
CA ALA A 57 -33.63 -27.06 -12.70
C ALA A 57 -32.35 -26.19 -12.55
N ALA A 58 -31.52 -26.53 -11.56
CA ALA A 58 -30.07 -26.25 -11.59
C ALA A 58 -29.28 -27.51 -11.17
N ARG A 59 -28.55 -28.08 -12.13
CA ARG A 59 -27.40 -28.97 -11.91
C ARG A 59 -26.15 -28.29 -12.49
N GLY A 60 -25.14 -28.10 -11.65
CA GLY A 60 -23.75 -28.48 -11.93
C GLY A 60 -22.86 -27.63 -12.85
N GLU A 61 -21.70 -27.26 -12.27
CA GLU A 61 -20.35 -27.15 -12.88
C GLU A 61 -19.83 -25.82 -13.47
N GLY A 62 -18.71 -25.35 -12.88
CA GLY A 62 -17.54 -24.88 -13.63
C GLY A 62 -17.17 -23.38 -13.54
N PRO A 63 -16.02 -23.00 -12.93
CA PRO A 63 -15.56 -21.61 -12.86
C PRO A 63 -14.64 -21.25 -14.04
N GLY A 64 -14.76 -20.02 -14.56
CA GLY A 64 -13.82 -19.48 -15.54
C GLY A 64 -14.48 -18.66 -16.64
N ARG A 65 -14.92 -17.44 -16.31
CA ARG A 65 -15.19 -16.41 -17.32
C ARG A 65 -14.51 -15.12 -16.92
N SER A 66 -13.38 -14.85 -17.57
CA SER A 66 -12.84 -13.51 -17.77
C SER A 66 -13.98 -12.56 -18.16
N SER A 67 -14.15 -11.49 -17.39
CA SER A 67 -15.13 -10.46 -17.66
C SER A 67 -14.95 -9.91 -19.09
N PRO A 68 -16.00 -9.85 -19.92
CA PRO A 68 -15.88 -9.18 -21.21
C PRO A 68 -15.73 -7.68 -20.94
N VAL A 69 -14.59 -7.12 -21.34
CA VAL A 69 -14.44 -5.68 -21.50
C VAL A 69 -15.64 -5.18 -22.30
N ARG A 70 -16.39 -4.26 -21.70
CA ARG A 70 -17.62 -3.68 -22.24
C ARG A 70 -17.32 -3.17 -23.66
N ALA A 71 -17.84 -3.84 -24.67
CA ALA A 71 -17.70 -3.41 -26.06
C ALA A 71 -18.35 -2.03 -26.20
N VAL A 72 -17.54 -0.99 -26.27
CA VAL A 72 -17.96 0.33 -26.75
C VAL A 72 -18.47 0.10 -28.17
N ARG A 73 -19.79 0.20 -28.36
CA ARG A 73 -20.40 0.10 -29.69
C ARG A 73 -20.37 1.49 -30.31
N GLY A 74 -19.22 1.90 -30.82
CA GLY A 74 -19.15 3.00 -31.77
C GLY A 74 -19.88 2.61 -33.05
N SER A 75 -20.97 3.31 -33.36
CA SER A 75 -21.63 3.16 -34.65
C SER A 75 -20.74 3.80 -35.72
N ALA A 76 -20.08 2.97 -36.53
CA ALA A 76 -19.22 3.45 -37.62
C ALA A 76 -20.00 4.45 -38.52
N PRO A 77 -19.42 5.60 -38.91
CA PRO A 77 -20.15 6.64 -39.64
C PRO A 77 -20.45 6.20 -41.08
N ARG A 78 -21.62 5.58 -41.27
CA ARG A 78 -22.11 5.08 -42.56
C ARG A 78 -22.17 6.16 -43.65
N ARG A 79 -22.22 7.44 -43.27
CA ARG A 79 -22.31 8.58 -44.20
C ARG A 79 -21.04 8.77 -45.02
N GLN A 80 -19.86 8.60 -44.43
CA GLN A 80 -18.60 8.85 -45.14
C GLN A 80 -18.21 7.70 -46.08
N ARG A 81 -18.49 6.45 -45.68
CA ARG A 81 -18.34 5.29 -46.59
C ARG A 81 -19.21 5.44 -47.84
N ARG A 82 -20.41 6.00 -47.71
CA ARG A 82 -21.32 6.30 -48.84
C ARG A 82 -20.81 7.43 -49.72
N LEU A 83 -20.13 8.43 -49.14
CA LEU A 83 -19.50 9.51 -49.90
C LEU A 83 -18.33 9.00 -50.74
N ALA A 84 -17.41 8.23 -50.15
CA ALA A 84 -16.28 7.66 -50.88
C ALA A 84 -16.74 6.75 -52.04
N LEU A 85 -17.73 5.89 -51.78
CA LEU A 85 -18.34 5.07 -52.84
C LEU A 85 -19.07 5.92 -53.89
N GLY A 86 -19.78 6.96 -53.44
CA GLY A 86 -20.53 7.86 -54.33
C GLY A 86 -19.63 8.63 -55.29
N VAL A 87 -18.48 9.12 -54.83
CA VAL A 87 -17.48 9.80 -55.68
C VAL A 87 -16.89 8.85 -56.71
N LEU A 88 -16.54 7.61 -56.31
CA LEU A 88 -16.03 6.60 -57.24
C LEU A 88 -17.08 6.21 -58.30
N LEU A 89 -18.33 6.00 -57.89
CA LEU A 89 -19.44 5.69 -58.80
C LEU A 89 -19.77 6.87 -59.72
N ALA A 90 -19.66 8.11 -59.23
CA ALA A 90 -19.84 9.30 -60.05
C ALA A 90 -18.74 9.40 -61.11
N ALA A 91 -17.47 9.11 -60.77
CA ALA A 91 -16.38 9.05 -61.73
C ALA A 91 -16.60 7.94 -62.78
N ALA A 92 -17.06 6.76 -62.36
CA ALA A 92 -17.42 5.67 -63.27
C ALA A 92 -18.58 6.05 -64.21
N ALA A 93 -19.63 6.65 -63.69
CA ALA A 93 -20.77 7.12 -64.48
C ALA A 93 -20.35 8.22 -65.47
N LEU A 94 -19.47 9.13 -65.05
CA LEU A 94 -18.90 10.17 -65.92
C LEU A 94 -18.09 9.56 -67.07
N ALA A 95 -17.26 8.55 -66.78
CA ALA A 95 -16.49 7.85 -67.81
C ALA A 95 -17.41 7.20 -68.86
N VAL A 96 -18.48 6.51 -68.41
CA VAL A 96 -19.46 5.86 -69.29
C VAL A 96 -20.23 6.89 -70.12
N ALA A 97 -20.68 7.99 -69.50
CA ALA A 97 -21.46 9.03 -70.18
C ALA A 97 -20.65 9.77 -71.26
N VAL A 98 -19.35 9.95 -71.04
CA VAL A 98 -18.45 10.66 -71.96
C VAL A 98 -17.81 9.73 -73.00
N PHE A 99 -17.83 8.42 -72.78
CA PHE A 99 -17.33 7.41 -73.72
C PHE A 99 -17.80 7.57 -75.19
N PRO A 100 -19.10 7.84 -75.51
CA PRO A 100 -19.53 8.00 -76.90
C PRO A 100 -18.95 9.24 -77.60
N ILE A 101 -18.58 10.28 -76.85
CA ILE A 101 -18.06 11.56 -77.35
C ILE A 101 -16.53 11.68 -77.19
N ARG A 102 -15.84 10.57 -76.89
CA ARG A 102 -14.39 10.49 -76.66
C ARG A 102 -13.52 10.97 -77.82
N GLY A 103 -14.09 11.08 -79.03
CA GLY A 103 -13.39 11.59 -80.22
C GLY A 103 -13.18 13.11 -80.22
N THR A 104 -13.87 13.86 -79.34
CA THR A 104 -13.68 15.31 -79.17
C THR A 104 -12.56 15.62 -78.17
N TRP A 105 -11.88 16.75 -78.33
CA TRP A 105 -10.76 17.14 -77.44
C TRP A 105 -11.18 17.27 -75.96
N TRP A 106 -12.36 17.83 -75.71
CA TRP A 106 -12.89 18.01 -74.35
C TRP A 106 -13.48 16.70 -73.80
N GLY A 107 -14.12 15.88 -74.65
CA GLY A 107 -14.64 14.57 -74.27
C GLY A 107 -13.51 13.60 -73.88
N GLY A 108 -12.41 13.58 -74.64
CA GLY A 108 -11.23 12.80 -74.29
C GLY A 108 -10.55 13.28 -73.00
N TRP A 109 -10.52 14.59 -72.75
CA TRP A 109 -9.96 15.14 -71.51
C TRP A 109 -10.77 14.77 -70.27
N ILE A 110 -12.10 14.88 -70.33
CA ILE A 110 -12.98 14.47 -69.22
C ILE A 110 -12.92 12.96 -69.00
N LEU A 111 -12.84 12.17 -70.08
CA LEU A 111 -12.69 10.72 -69.98
C LEU A 111 -11.37 10.35 -69.28
N ALA A 112 -10.26 11.00 -69.61
CA ALA A 112 -8.97 10.76 -68.96
C ALA A 112 -8.99 11.13 -67.46
N ILE A 113 -9.67 12.22 -67.09
CA ILE A 113 -9.91 12.57 -65.68
C ILE A 113 -10.74 11.48 -64.98
N ALA A 114 -11.81 11.01 -65.61
CA ALA A 114 -12.68 9.99 -65.03
C ALA A 114 -11.96 8.64 -64.85
N GLU A 115 -11.26 8.16 -65.89
CA GLU A 115 -10.50 6.89 -65.85
C GLU A 115 -9.38 6.93 -64.81
N ALA A 116 -8.59 8.01 -64.79
CA ALA A 116 -7.52 8.16 -63.83
C ALA A 116 -8.04 8.35 -62.39
N GLY A 117 -9.20 9.00 -62.22
CA GLY A 117 -9.86 9.09 -60.92
C GLY A 117 -10.38 7.74 -60.41
N ILE A 118 -10.91 6.89 -61.30
CA ILE A 118 -11.31 5.52 -60.93
C ILE A 118 -10.09 4.70 -60.50
N VAL A 119 -9.00 4.76 -61.29
CA VAL A 119 -7.75 4.05 -60.96
C VAL A 119 -7.17 4.56 -59.63
N GLY A 120 -7.13 5.88 -59.42
CA GLY A 120 -6.64 6.48 -58.17
C GLY A 120 -7.47 6.06 -56.95
N GLY A 121 -8.80 6.07 -57.06
CA GLY A 121 -9.68 5.60 -55.98
C GLY A 121 -9.55 4.11 -55.69
N LEU A 122 -9.35 3.27 -56.71
CA LEU A 122 -9.12 1.84 -56.56
C LEU A 122 -7.75 1.53 -55.95
N ALA A 123 -6.72 2.27 -56.34
CA ALA A 123 -5.36 2.14 -55.78
C ALA A 123 -5.35 2.46 -54.28
N ASP A 124 -5.98 3.57 -53.88
CA ASP A 124 -6.07 3.94 -52.47
C ASP A 124 -6.98 2.99 -51.68
N TRP A 125 -8.06 2.48 -52.28
CA TRP A 125 -8.84 1.40 -51.68
C TRP A 125 -7.97 0.18 -51.40
N PHE A 126 -7.15 -0.24 -52.36
CA PHE A 126 -6.26 -1.37 -52.22
C PHE A 126 -5.22 -1.11 -51.13
N ALA A 127 -4.56 0.05 -51.13
CA ALA A 127 -3.53 0.41 -50.15
C ALA A 127 -4.08 0.44 -48.71
N VAL A 128 -5.19 1.16 -48.49
CA VAL A 128 -5.84 1.20 -47.17
C VAL A 128 -6.28 -0.20 -46.74
N THR A 129 -6.88 -0.97 -47.65
CA THR A 129 -7.32 -2.33 -47.32
C THR A 129 -6.13 -3.23 -47.00
N ALA A 130 -5.02 -3.14 -47.73
CA ALA A 130 -3.79 -3.90 -47.50
C ALA A 130 -3.10 -3.56 -46.16
N ILE A 131 -3.31 -2.38 -45.60
CA ILE A 131 -2.81 -2.04 -44.25
C ILE A 131 -3.56 -2.85 -43.18
N PHE A 132 -4.89 -2.93 -43.28
CA PHE A 132 -5.74 -3.51 -42.23
C PHE A 132 -6.08 -4.99 -42.44
N ARG A 133 -6.22 -5.44 -43.69
CA ARG A 133 -6.79 -6.73 -44.08
C ARG A 133 -6.14 -7.25 -45.37
N ARG A 134 -6.49 -8.48 -45.74
CA ARG A 134 -6.14 -9.04 -47.05
C ARG A 134 -7.18 -8.60 -48.08
N PRO A 135 -6.81 -7.85 -49.14
CA PRO A 135 -7.77 -7.44 -50.15
C PRO A 135 -8.36 -8.69 -50.84
N LEU A 136 -9.69 -8.71 -50.99
CA LEU A 136 -10.46 -9.85 -51.54
C LEU A 136 -10.24 -11.20 -50.82
N GLY A 137 -9.60 -11.21 -49.64
CA GLY A 137 -9.26 -12.44 -48.92
C GLY A 137 -8.09 -13.23 -49.52
N LEU A 138 -7.42 -12.71 -50.56
CA LEU A 138 -6.33 -13.43 -51.23
C LEU A 138 -5.01 -13.32 -50.43
N PRO A 139 -4.17 -14.38 -50.39
CA PRO A 139 -2.89 -14.37 -49.70
C PRO A 139 -1.82 -13.64 -50.52
N ILE A 140 -1.99 -12.35 -50.72
CA ILE A 140 -1.00 -11.49 -51.39
C ILE A 140 0.12 -11.18 -50.38
N PRO A 141 1.40 -11.35 -50.74
CA PRO A 141 2.52 -11.04 -49.85
C PRO A 141 2.51 -9.55 -49.48
N HIS A 142 2.95 -9.21 -48.27
CA HIS A 142 3.00 -7.83 -47.75
C HIS A 142 1.63 -7.11 -47.63
N THR A 143 0.56 -7.86 -47.39
CA THR A 143 -0.78 -7.33 -47.04
C THR A 143 -1.16 -7.67 -45.59
N ALA A 144 -2.20 -7.03 -45.06
CA ALA A 144 -2.53 -7.02 -43.62
C ALA A 144 -1.34 -6.58 -42.75
N LEU A 145 -0.71 -5.46 -43.11
CA LEU A 145 0.55 -5.00 -42.51
C LEU A 145 0.47 -4.83 -40.98
N ILE A 146 -0.64 -4.29 -40.47
CA ILE A 146 -0.85 -4.09 -39.02
C ILE A 146 -1.01 -5.45 -38.31
N PRO A 147 -1.95 -6.33 -38.70
CA PRO A 147 -2.06 -7.67 -38.11
C PRO A 147 -0.77 -8.48 -38.14
N THR A 148 -0.06 -8.48 -39.28
CA THR A 148 1.13 -9.32 -39.46
C THR A 148 2.31 -8.85 -38.61
N ASN A 149 2.43 -7.55 -38.33
CA ASN A 149 3.52 -6.99 -37.52
C ASN A 149 3.10 -6.60 -36.09
N TRP A 150 1.96 -7.09 -35.60
CA TRP A 150 1.40 -6.64 -34.33
C TRP A 150 2.34 -6.82 -33.14
N GLU A 151 3.00 -7.98 -33.02
CA GLU A 151 3.96 -8.26 -31.94
C GLU A 151 5.09 -7.23 -31.91
N LEU A 152 5.63 -6.88 -33.08
CA LEU A 152 6.68 -5.89 -33.21
C LEU A 152 6.17 -4.49 -32.82
N MET A 153 4.94 -4.14 -33.20
CA MET A 153 4.34 -2.86 -32.82
C MET A 153 4.09 -2.79 -31.31
N ALA A 154 3.57 -3.86 -30.70
CA ALA A 154 3.33 -3.93 -29.27
C ALA A 154 4.63 -3.73 -28.46
N ALA A 155 5.71 -4.43 -28.82
CA ALA A 155 7.02 -4.27 -28.20
C ALA A 155 7.57 -2.84 -28.34
N ARG A 156 7.39 -2.22 -29.52
CA ARG A 156 7.81 -0.83 -29.76
C ARG A 156 6.97 0.17 -28.95
N VAL A 157 5.67 -0.07 -28.79
CA VAL A 157 4.79 0.76 -27.95
C VAL A 157 5.22 0.67 -26.49
N GLY A 158 5.47 -0.53 -25.97
CA GLY A 158 6.00 -0.71 -24.61
C GLY A 158 7.30 0.06 -24.39
N THR A 159 8.27 -0.11 -25.30
CA THR A 159 9.55 0.60 -25.26
C THR A 159 9.38 2.12 -25.33
N MET A 160 8.48 2.62 -26.20
CA MET A 160 8.20 4.04 -26.35
C MET A 160 7.57 4.63 -25.08
N VAL A 161 6.61 3.92 -24.48
CA VAL A 161 5.97 4.37 -23.25
C VAL A 161 6.96 4.38 -22.08
N GLY A 162 7.77 3.33 -21.94
CA GLY A 162 8.81 3.25 -20.92
C GLY A 162 9.89 4.32 -21.04
N SER A 163 10.30 4.68 -22.26
CA SER A 163 11.43 5.59 -22.49
C SER A 163 11.05 7.06 -22.74
N ARG A 164 9.86 7.33 -23.31
CA ARG A 164 9.46 8.68 -23.74
C ARG A 164 8.27 9.25 -22.98
N VAL A 165 7.36 8.40 -22.50
CA VAL A 165 6.13 8.86 -21.81
C VAL A 165 6.29 8.79 -20.29
N LEU A 166 6.92 7.74 -19.76
CA LEU A 166 7.18 7.56 -18.33
C LEU A 166 8.48 8.23 -17.88
N THR A 167 8.85 9.36 -18.49
CA THR A 167 10.00 10.15 -18.04
C THR A 167 9.67 10.83 -16.72
N LYS A 168 10.69 11.01 -15.87
CA LYS A 168 10.56 11.69 -14.58
C LYS A 168 9.89 13.04 -14.72
N GLU A 169 10.28 13.81 -15.72
CA GLU A 169 9.82 15.17 -15.96
C GLU A 169 8.33 15.18 -16.35
N TYR A 170 7.92 14.31 -17.26
CA TYR A 170 6.51 14.22 -17.68
C TYR A 170 5.62 13.73 -16.53
N VAL A 171 6.05 12.69 -15.81
CA VAL A 171 5.30 12.14 -14.67
C VAL A 171 5.21 13.18 -13.54
N ALA A 172 6.30 13.88 -13.22
CA ALA A 172 6.29 14.92 -12.20
C ALA A 172 5.38 16.10 -12.59
N GLN A 173 5.37 16.49 -13.86
CA GLN A 173 4.50 17.53 -14.36
C GLN A 173 3.02 17.11 -14.28
N GLU A 174 2.69 15.89 -14.70
CA GLU A 174 1.31 15.42 -14.74
C GLU A 174 0.78 15.12 -13.34
N VAL A 175 1.58 14.49 -12.48
CA VAL A 175 1.27 14.30 -11.06
C VAL A 175 1.17 15.64 -10.33
N GLY A 176 1.99 16.63 -10.72
CA GLY A 176 1.94 17.99 -10.18
C GLY A 176 0.62 18.71 -10.45
N ARG A 177 -0.03 18.44 -11.59
CA ARG A 177 -1.35 19.00 -11.97
C ARG A 177 -2.51 18.45 -11.15
N VAL A 178 -2.35 17.26 -10.57
CA VAL A 178 -3.38 16.63 -9.75
C VAL A 178 -3.29 17.15 -8.32
N ASP A 179 -4.38 17.71 -7.80
CA ASP A 179 -4.49 18.06 -6.38
C ASP A 179 -4.92 16.82 -5.59
N VAL A 180 -3.95 16.02 -5.16
CA VAL A 180 -4.17 14.78 -4.40
C VAL A 180 -4.71 15.10 -3.02
N ALA A 181 -4.26 16.21 -2.41
CA ALA A 181 -4.81 16.73 -1.15
C ALA A 181 -6.33 16.92 -1.23
N SER A 182 -6.84 17.59 -2.27
CA SER A 182 -8.28 17.85 -2.42
C SER A 182 -9.08 16.57 -2.68
N LEU A 183 -8.49 15.57 -3.34
CA LEU A 183 -9.12 14.27 -3.58
C LEU A 183 -9.20 13.46 -2.28
N ILE A 184 -8.11 13.43 -1.51
CA ILE A 184 -8.07 12.76 -0.19
C ILE A 184 -9.01 13.47 0.78
N ALA A 185 -9.06 14.81 0.78
CA ALA A 185 -9.99 15.57 1.62
C ALA A 185 -11.45 15.29 1.27
N ARG A 186 -11.80 15.32 -0.03
CA ARG A 186 -13.16 14.98 -0.50
C ARG A 186 -13.52 13.53 -0.22
N ALA A 187 -12.57 12.60 -0.29
CA ALA A 187 -12.78 11.23 0.13
C ALA A 187 -13.01 11.15 1.64
N ALA A 188 -12.15 11.78 2.44
CA ALA A 188 -12.23 11.83 3.91
C ALA A 188 -13.54 12.48 4.41
N GLU A 189 -14.11 13.43 3.69
CA GLU A 189 -15.42 14.02 4.00
C GLU A 189 -16.59 13.07 3.70
N ARG A 190 -16.46 12.22 2.68
CA ARG A 190 -17.49 11.25 2.28
C ARG A 190 -17.45 9.95 3.07
N LEU A 191 -16.30 9.60 3.66
CA LEU A 191 -16.17 8.40 4.49
C LEU A 191 -16.87 8.59 5.83
N SER A 192 -17.85 7.73 6.12
CA SER A 192 -18.47 7.61 7.43
C SER A 192 -17.64 6.71 8.35
N THR A 193 -17.84 6.83 9.68
CA THR A 193 -17.24 5.91 10.66
C THR A 193 -17.64 4.46 10.44
N ARG A 194 -18.84 4.22 9.88
CA ARG A 194 -19.29 2.88 9.48
C ARG A 194 -18.50 2.33 8.29
N ASP A 195 -18.16 3.18 7.32
CA ASP A 195 -17.36 2.79 6.15
C ASP A 195 -15.92 2.49 6.57
N LEU A 196 -15.38 3.25 7.53
CA LEU A 196 -14.07 2.98 8.12
C LEU A 196 -14.04 1.65 8.89
N ASP A 197 -15.06 1.32 9.71
CA ASP A 197 -15.13 0.01 10.38
C ASP A 197 -15.26 -1.13 9.37
N ALA A 198 -16.09 -0.97 8.34
CA ALA A 198 -16.25 -1.96 7.27
C ALA A 198 -14.95 -2.16 6.48
N ALA A 199 -14.29 -1.08 6.06
CA ALA A 199 -13.02 -1.13 5.34
C ALA A 199 -11.91 -1.73 6.21
N THR A 200 -11.84 -1.35 7.49
CA THR A 200 -10.85 -1.90 8.43
C THR A 200 -11.10 -3.40 8.66
N ARG A 201 -12.37 -3.83 8.71
CA ARG A 201 -12.74 -5.24 8.84
C ARG A 201 -12.37 -6.06 7.60
N GLU A 202 -12.69 -5.57 6.41
CA GLU A 202 -12.35 -6.24 5.15
C GLU A 202 -10.84 -6.28 4.92
N LEU A 203 -10.14 -5.18 5.22
CA LEU A 203 -8.67 -5.15 5.17
C LEU A 203 -8.06 -6.11 6.19
N ALA A 204 -8.60 -6.19 7.40
CA ALA A 204 -8.13 -7.12 8.43
C ALA A 204 -8.36 -8.58 8.02
N ARG A 205 -9.51 -8.91 7.42
CA ARG A 205 -9.79 -10.24 6.87
C ARG A 205 -8.87 -10.60 5.71
N TRP A 206 -8.65 -9.65 4.80
CA TRP A 206 -7.73 -9.84 3.68
C TRP A 206 -6.29 -10.04 4.18
N LEU A 207 -5.84 -9.22 5.13
CA LEU A 207 -4.55 -9.39 5.79
C LEU A 207 -4.46 -10.74 6.52
N ALA A 208 -5.52 -11.16 7.21
CA ALA A 208 -5.57 -12.47 7.87
C ALA A 208 -5.45 -13.63 6.89
N ALA A 209 -6.09 -13.52 5.72
CA ALA A 209 -6.06 -14.54 4.67
C ALA A 209 -4.72 -14.59 3.91
N GLU A 210 -4.09 -13.43 3.70
CA GLU A 210 -2.86 -13.31 2.92
C GLU A 210 -1.58 -13.48 3.76
N LEU A 211 -1.60 -13.10 5.05
CA LEU A 211 -0.49 -13.36 5.97
C LEU A 211 -0.47 -14.83 6.39
N SER A 212 0.13 -15.64 5.51
CA SER A 212 0.60 -16.99 5.83
C SER A 212 1.57 -16.97 7.02
N PRO A 213 1.63 -18.04 7.86
CA PRO A 213 2.65 -18.21 8.89
C PRO A 213 4.10 -18.00 8.40
N LYS A 214 4.36 -18.15 7.09
CA LYS A 214 5.66 -17.83 6.46
C LYS A 214 5.99 -16.34 6.50
N ALA A 215 5.01 -15.45 6.35
CA ALA A 215 5.22 -14.01 6.41
C ALA A 215 5.61 -13.55 7.83
N ALA A 216 5.15 -14.25 8.87
CA ALA A 216 5.57 -14.00 10.25
C ALA A 216 7.06 -14.34 10.45
N GLY A 217 7.54 -15.46 9.89
CA GLY A 217 8.97 -15.82 9.92
C GLY A 217 9.86 -14.81 9.19
N ASP A 218 9.43 -14.34 8.01
CA ASP A 218 10.16 -13.30 7.26
C ASP A 218 10.16 -11.95 8.00
N LEU A 219 9.05 -11.60 8.65
CA LEU A 219 8.94 -10.40 9.48
C LEU A 219 9.89 -10.47 10.70
N VAL A 220 10.00 -11.62 11.35
CA VAL A 220 10.93 -11.84 12.47
C VAL A 220 12.37 -11.71 12.01
N THR A 221 12.70 -12.27 10.84
CA THR A 221 14.03 -12.17 10.24
C THR A 221 14.38 -10.70 9.95
N ARG A 222 13.47 -9.96 9.32
CA ARG A 222 13.65 -8.51 9.07
C ARG A 222 13.73 -7.68 10.35
N LEU A 223 12.93 -8.02 11.36
CA LEU A 223 12.92 -7.31 12.65
C LEU A 223 14.23 -7.54 13.40
N ARG A 224 14.74 -8.78 13.40
CA ARG A 224 16.06 -9.11 13.93
C ARG A 224 17.16 -8.33 13.22
N ASP A 225 17.13 -8.30 11.89
CA ASP A 225 18.16 -7.61 11.10
C ASP A 225 18.10 -6.08 11.34
N LEU A 226 16.91 -5.48 11.43
CA LEU A 226 16.71 -4.08 11.86
C LEU A 226 17.21 -3.82 13.30
N LEU A 227 17.00 -4.75 14.23
CA LEU A 227 17.50 -4.65 15.61
C LEU A 227 19.02 -4.77 15.69
N LEU A 228 19.63 -5.52 14.78
CA LEU A 228 21.08 -5.62 14.65
C LEU A 228 21.66 -4.32 14.09
N ASP A 229 21.02 -3.73 13.08
CA ASP A 229 21.46 -2.50 12.40
C ASP A 229 21.34 -1.23 13.25
N ARG A 230 20.42 -1.20 14.22
CA ARG A 230 20.22 -0.04 15.11
C ARG A 230 20.98 -0.19 16.43
N PRO A 231 21.70 0.84 16.91
CA PRO A 231 22.32 0.81 18.23
C PRO A 231 21.21 0.78 19.31
N LEU A 232 21.22 -0.25 20.14
CA LEU A 232 20.28 -0.47 21.23
C LEU A 232 20.58 0.45 22.42
N ALA A 233 21.85 0.80 22.66
CA ALA A 233 22.28 1.64 23.78
C ALA A 233 21.48 2.97 23.93
N PRO A 234 21.30 3.80 22.87
CA PRO A 234 20.51 5.03 22.98
C PRO A 234 19.00 4.77 23.16
N ALA A 235 18.46 3.69 22.57
CA ALA A 235 17.05 3.31 22.73
C ALA A 235 16.76 2.80 24.15
N LEU A 236 17.69 2.01 24.72
CA LEU A 236 17.63 1.52 26.09
C LEU A 236 17.70 2.67 27.10
N ALA A 237 18.57 3.65 26.86
CA ALA A 237 18.67 4.86 27.68
C ALA A 237 17.37 5.69 27.65
N ALA A 238 16.77 5.86 26.48
CA ALA A 238 15.49 6.55 26.34
C ALA A 238 14.32 5.79 27.00
N ALA A 239 14.29 4.46 26.88
CA ALA A 239 13.29 3.61 27.52
C ALA A 239 13.38 3.67 29.05
N LEU A 240 14.60 3.62 29.61
CA LEU A 240 14.84 3.74 31.05
C LEU A 240 14.43 5.12 31.58
N GLU A 241 14.68 6.20 30.84
CA GLU A 241 14.21 7.54 31.22
C GLU A 241 12.69 7.67 31.19
N LEU A 242 12.04 7.08 30.20
CA LEU A 242 10.58 7.09 30.10
C LEU A 242 9.94 6.26 31.22
N ALA A 243 10.48 5.08 31.50
CA ALA A 243 10.07 4.24 32.63
C ALA A 243 10.19 4.98 33.96
N ARG A 244 11.26 5.76 34.15
CA ARG A 244 11.46 6.61 35.33
C ARG A 244 10.43 7.74 35.42
N ARG A 245 10.12 8.42 34.31
CA ARG A 245 9.09 9.49 34.29
C ARG A 245 7.71 8.99 34.73
N HIS A 246 7.41 7.71 34.51
CA HIS A 246 6.16 7.08 34.91
C HIS A 246 6.23 6.32 36.26
N GLY A 247 7.35 6.37 36.98
CA GLY A 247 7.52 5.73 38.29
C GLY A 247 7.60 4.19 38.24
N TRP A 248 8.04 3.63 37.12
CA TRP A 248 8.13 2.18 36.92
C TRP A 248 9.38 1.57 37.54
N ASP A 249 10.39 2.38 37.84
CA ASP A 249 11.60 1.99 38.57
C ASP A 249 11.27 1.27 39.88
N GLN A 250 10.33 1.82 40.64
CA GLN A 250 9.86 1.25 41.90
C GLN A 250 9.12 -0.08 41.70
N ARG A 251 8.21 -0.11 40.72
CA ARG A 251 7.35 -1.27 40.44
C ARG A 251 8.14 -2.45 39.87
N ILE A 252 9.12 -2.18 39.01
CA ILE A 252 9.98 -3.21 38.42
C ILE A 252 10.87 -3.82 39.50
N VAL A 253 11.45 -3.01 40.39
CA VAL A 253 12.28 -3.53 41.48
C VAL A 253 11.47 -4.36 42.46
N THR A 254 10.26 -3.93 42.83
CA THR A 254 9.37 -4.72 43.69
C THR A 254 8.91 -6.01 43.00
N GLY A 255 8.53 -5.94 41.72
CA GLY A 255 8.11 -7.11 40.95
C GLY A 255 9.24 -8.11 40.76
N LEU A 256 10.46 -7.65 40.48
CA LEU A 256 11.64 -8.50 40.31
C LEU A 256 12.10 -9.11 41.63
N ALA A 257 12.15 -8.32 42.71
CA ALA A 257 12.49 -8.84 44.03
C ALA A 257 11.45 -9.86 44.52
N GLY A 258 10.16 -9.63 44.24
CA GLY A 258 9.07 -10.57 44.51
C GLY A 258 9.21 -11.85 43.70
N ALA A 259 9.41 -11.74 42.39
CA ALA A 259 9.58 -12.89 41.50
C ALA A 259 10.82 -13.72 41.85
N ILE A 260 11.92 -13.09 42.24
CA ILE A 260 13.14 -13.78 42.71
C ILE A 260 12.88 -14.44 44.07
N ALA A 261 12.25 -13.75 45.03
CA ALA A 261 11.91 -14.33 46.32
C ALA A 261 11.02 -15.57 46.20
N GLU A 262 10.04 -15.53 45.28
CA GLU A 262 9.13 -16.64 44.97
C GLU A 262 9.81 -17.74 44.14
N ALA A 263 10.72 -17.38 43.22
CA ALA A 263 11.56 -18.36 42.53
C ALA A 263 12.50 -19.09 43.49
N LEU A 264 13.03 -18.43 44.52
CA LEU A 264 13.84 -19.05 45.57
C LEU A 264 13.05 -20.01 46.49
N ASP A 265 11.72 -19.96 46.48
CA ASP A 265 10.88 -20.99 47.11
C ASP A 265 10.82 -22.27 46.25
N ARG A 266 11.16 -22.21 44.95
CA ARG A 266 11.19 -23.39 44.09
C ARG A 266 12.50 -24.18 44.30
N PRO A 267 12.43 -25.50 44.59
CA PRO A 267 13.60 -26.29 44.94
C PRO A 267 14.65 -26.36 43.82
N ALA A 268 14.22 -26.38 42.55
CA ALA A 268 15.13 -26.41 41.40
C ALA A 268 15.93 -25.10 41.19
N PHE A 269 15.36 -23.96 41.54
CA PHE A 269 16.06 -22.68 41.44
C PHE A 269 16.94 -22.44 42.67
N ARG A 270 16.46 -22.85 43.86
CA ARG A 270 17.24 -22.84 45.10
C ARG A 270 18.51 -23.69 45.00
N SER A 271 18.45 -24.86 44.33
CA SER A 271 19.63 -25.68 44.09
C SER A 271 20.63 -25.00 43.14
N MET A 272 20.16 -24.46 42.02
CA MET A 272 21.01 -23.75 41.06
C MET A 272 21.72 -22.52 41.67
N VAL A 273 20.98 -21.70 42.43
CA VAL A 273 21.57 -20.54 43.12
C VAL A 273 22.54 -20.98 44.21
N GLY A 274 22.23 -22.04 44.93
CA GLY A 274 23.13 -22.60 45.94
C GLY A 274 24.45 -23.10 45.36
N GLU A 275 24.43 -23.75 44.20
CA GLU A 275 25.66 -24.14 43.48
C GLU A 275 26.49 -22.93 43.05
N LEU A 276 25.83 -21.86 42.59
CA LEU A 276 26.49 -20.61 42.23
C LEU A 276 27.16 -19.93 43.43
N VAL A 277 26.50 -19.97 44.60
CA VAL A 277 27.03 -19.46 45.87
C VAL A 277 28.22 -20.30 46.33
N ASP A 278 28.12 -21.63 46.22
CA ASP A 278 29.20 -22.55 46.57
C ASP A 278 30.44 -22.29 45.69
N ASP A 279 30.26 -22.10 44.40
CA ASP A 279 31.32 -21.80 43.43
C ASP A 279 31.92 -20.40 43.66
N LEU A 280 31.10 -19.38 43.92
CA LEU A 280 31.59 -18.05 44.30
C LEU A 280 32.41 -18.08 45.59
N LEU A 281 31.95 -18.81 46.62
CA LEU A 281 32.68 -19.00 47.86
C LEU A 281 34.00 -19.75 47.63
N ALA A 282 34.02 -20.74 46.75
CA ALA A 282 35.23 -21.47 46.36
C ALA A 282 36.26 -20.54 45.67
N ARG A 283 35.84 -19.80 44.64
CA ARG A 283 36.70 -18.83 43.93
C ARG A 283 37.19 -17.70 44.83
N TYR A 284 36.36 -17.26 45.78
CA TYR A 284 36.74 -16.23 46.75
C TYR A 284 37.75 -16.77 47.78
N ARG A 285 37.60 -18.04 48.19
CA ARG A 285 38.55 -18.75 49.06
C ARG A 285 39.91 -18.94 48.40
N GLU A 286 39.96 -19.12 47.07
CA GLU A 286 41.17 -19.24 46.26
C GLU A 286 41.93 -17.93 46.06
N ARG A 287 41.25 -16.78 46.11
CA ARG A 287 41.85 -15.45 45.90
C ARG A 287 42.44 -14.80 47.15
N MET A 288 42.23 -15.36 48.35
CA MET A 288 42.73 -14.79 49.60
C MET A 288 44.02 -15.46 50.09
N GLY A 289 44.84 -14.69 50.82
CA GLY A 289 46.03 -15.21 51.53
C GLY A 289 45.68 -16.18 52.67
N THR A 290 46.71 -16.72 53.34
CA THR A 290 46.58 -17.82 54.32
C THR A 290 45.72 -17.47 55.55
N TYR A 291 45.71 -16.20 55.97
CA TYR A 291 45.05 -15.73 57.21
C TYR A 291 43.50 -15.71 57.12
N PRO A 292 42.87 -15.12 56.09
CA PRO A 292 41.42 -15.17 55.94
C PRO A 292 40.87 -16.58 55.65
N ARG A 293 41.69 -17.44 55.01
CA ARG A 293 41.31 -18.81 54.65
C ARG A 293 41.13 -19.71 55.87
N PHE A 294 41.96 -19.50 56.91
CA PHE A 294 41.81 -20.15 58.21
C PHE A 294 40.51 -19.73 58.93
N TRP A 295 40.22 -18.43 58.98
CA TRP A 295 39.01 -17.91 59.63
C TRP A 295 37.71 -18.31 58.90
N LEU A 296 37.72 -18.37 57.56
CA LEU A 296 36.59 -18.89 56.80
C LEU A 296 36.42 -20.41 57.02
N GLY A 297 37.52 -21.16 57.12
CA GLY A 297 37.52 -22.58 57.44
C GLY A 297 36.95 -22.87 58.83
N VAL A 298 37.34 -22.08 59.84
CA VAL A 298 36.79 -22.13 61.20
C VAL A 298 35.30 -21.74 61.21
N ALA A 299 34.90 -20.71 60.45
CA ALA A 299 33.49 -20.32 60.33
C ALA A 299 32.62 -21.40 59.66
N SER A 300 33.15 -22.12 58.67
CA SER A 300 32.46 -23.29 58.08
C SER A 300 32.42 -24.49 59.03
N LEU A 301 33.45 -24.71 59.86
CA LEU A 301 33.49 -25.80 60.85
C LEU A 301 32.54 -25.56 62.03
N LEU A 302 32.22 -24.29 62.31
CA LEU A 302 31.28 -23.87 63.35
C LEU A 302 29.82 -23.74 62.84
N GLY A 303 29.52 -24.11 61.59
CA GLY A 303 28.15 -24.02 61.02
C GLY A 303 27.61 -22.59 60.85
N LEU A 304 28.52 -21.60 60.79
CA LEU A 304 28.17 -20.18 60.67
C LEU A 304 28.00 -19.75 59.19
N ILE A 305 28.55 -20.52 58.24
CA ILE A 305 28.44 -20.28 56.80
C ILE A 305 27.94 -21.57 56.12
N ASP A 306 26.65 -21.85 56.27
CA ASP A 306 25.97 -22.94 55.56
C ASP A 306 25.18 -22.37 54.37
N ARG A 307 25.19 -23.10 53.26
CA ARG A 307 24.46 -22.79 52.01
C ARG A 307 23.02 -22.39 52.28
N ASP A 308 22.31 -23.13 53.12
CA ASP A 308 20.90 -22.86 53.45
C ASP A 308 20.69 -21.60 54.29
N ARG A 309 21.67 -21.23 55.11
CA ARG A 309 21.64 -20.01 55.93
C ARG A 309 21.90 -18.77 55.08
N VAL A 310 22.82 -18.86 54.13
CA VAL A 310 23.09 -17.79 53.16
C VAL A 310 21.91 -17.61 52.20
N LEU A 311 21.36 -18.69 51.67
CA LEU A 311 20.15 -18.67 50.85
C LEU A 311 18.95 -18.10 51.63
N GLY A 312 18.79 -18.51 52.89
CA GLY A 312 17.75 -18.00 53.79
C GLY A 312 17.91 -16.50 54.08
N ALA A 313 19.13 -16.03 54.30
CA ALA A 313 19.42 -14.61 54.52
C ALA A 313 19.19 -13.75 53.25
N ILE A 314 19.57 -14.24 52.08
CA ILE A 314 19.29 -13.60 50.79
C ILE A 314 17.78 -13.52 50.55
N GLN A 315 17.05 -14.60 50.82
CA GLN A 315 15.60 -14.66 50.68
C GLN A 315 14.88 -13.73 51.67
N ALA A 316 15.30 -13.70 52.93
CA ALA A 316 14.76 -12.79 53.94
C ALA A 316 15.02 -11.33 53.55
N GLY A 317 16.24 -11.00 53.09
CA GLY A 317 16.58 -9.68 52.59
C GLY A 317 15.76 -9.27 51.36
N LEU A 318 15.51 -10.18 50.42
CA LEU A 318 14.64 -9.94 49.26
C LEU A 318 13.19 -9.67 49.67
N ARG A 319 12.65 -10.45 50.62
CA ARG A 319 11.29 -10.21 51.13
C ARG A 319 11.19 -8.88 51.88
N GLN A 320 12.23 -8.49 52.61
CA GLN A 320 12.29 -7.19 53.27
C GLN A 320 12.32 -6.02 52.27
N VAL A 321 13.06 -6.17 51.16
CA VAL A 321 13.06 -5.21 50.04
C VAL A 321 11.69 -5.08 49.37
N VAL A 322 10.88 -6.14 49.34
CA VAL A 322 9.52 -6.12 48.79
C VAL A 322 8.53 -5.45 49.74
N GLN A 323 8.66 -5.68 51.05
CA GLN A 323 7.72 -5.17 52.06
C GLN A 323 7.99 -3.73 52.49
N GLU A 324 9.25 -3.28 52.48
CA GLU A 324 9.63 -1.93 52.90
C GLU A 324 9.90 -1.02 51.70
N PRO A 325 8.96 -0.10 51.39
CA PRO A 325 9.11 0.80 50.27
C PRO A 325 10.10 1.96 50.51
N ASP A 326 10.99 1.90 51.49
CA ASP A 326 12.10 2.86 51.64
C ASP A 326 13.45 2.19 51.92
N HIS A 327 13.54 0.87 51.66
CA HIS A 327 14.72 0.09 51.99
C HIS A 327 16.00 0.66 51.31
N PRO A 328 17.15 0.76 52.03
CA PRO A 328 18.37 1.39 51.52
C PRO A 328 18.92 0.71 50.26
N VAL A 329 18.74 -0.61 50.11
CA VAL A 329 19.10 -1.34 48.88
C VAL A 329 18.23 -0.88 47.70
N ARG A 330 16.94 -0.61 47.92
CA ARG A 330 16.02 -0.17 46.88
C ARG A 330 16.39 1.23 46.40
N ARG A 331 16.74 2.12 47.32
CA ARG A 331 17.23 3.48 47.01
C ARG A 331 18.53 3.43 46.20
N ARG A 332 19.52 2.65 46.65
CA ARG A 332 20.77 2.49 45.91
C ARG A 332 20.57 1.89 44.52
N LEU A 333 19.65 0.94 44.38
CA LEU A 333 19.32 0.35 43.08
C LEU A 333 18.61 1.36 42.18
N ALA A 334 17.68 2.14 42.71
CA ALA A 334 16.99 3.20 41.97
C ALA A 334 17.95 4.32 41.53
N GLU A 335 18.89 4.72 42.39
CA GLU A 335 19.96 5.68 42.07
C GLU A 335 20.89 5.12 40.99
N ALA A 336 21.35 3.87 41.11
CA ALA A 336 22.20 3.22 40.12
C ALA A 336 21.49 3.04 38.75
N VAL A 337 20.21 2.69 38.75
CA VAL A 337 19.37 2.63 37.54
C VAL A 337 19.09 4.02 36.98
N GLY A 338 19.02 5.04 37.83
CA GLY A 338 18.83 6.43 37.44
C GLY A 338 20.04 7.05 36.73
N GLU A 339 21.26 6.65 37.11
CA GLU A 339 22.50 7.11 36.47
C GLU A 339 22.85 6.35 35.18
N LEU A 340 22.33 5.14 35.03
CA LEU A 340 22.60 4.25 33.88
C LEU A 340 22.31 4.92 32.51
N PRO A 341 21.20 5.63 32.28
CA PRO A 341 20.91 6.29 31.01
C PRO A 341 21.94 7.36 30.62
N ALA A 342 22.45 8.12 31.60
CA ALA A 342 23.48 9.13 31.37
C ALA A 342 24.82 8.46 31.04
N ARG A 343 25.17 7.41 31.77
CA ARG A 343 26.38 6.61 31.54
C ARG A 343 26.36 5.87 30.19
N LEU A 344 25.23 5.32 29.79
CA LEU A 344 25.02 4.66 28.50
C LEU A 344 25.22 5.59 27.30
N ARG A 345 24.97 6.90 27.48
CA ARG A 345 25.20 7.92 26.44
C ARG A 345 26.62 8.48 26.45
N ALA A 346 27.22 8.62 27.62
CA ALA A 346 28.55 9.22 27.76
C ALA A 346 29.70 8.22 27.57
N ASP A 347 29.51 6.95 27.93
CA ASP A 347 30.56 5.93 27.92
C ASP A 347 30.40 4.98 26.73
N ALA A 348 31.25 5.20 25.71
CA ALA A 348 31.30 4.36 24.52
C ALA A 348 31.67 2.89 24.81
N SER A 349 32.44 2.62 25.87
CA SER A 349 32.83 1.26 26.24
C SER A 349 31.64 0.46 26.80
N LEU A 350 30.77 1.13 27.57
CA LEU A 350 29.58 0.54 28.16
C LEU A 350 28.50 0.30 27.09
N ALA A 351 28.33 1.26 26.17
CA ALA A 351 27.50 1.07 24.98
C ALA A 351 27.99 -0.12 24.14
N ALA A 352 29.30 -0.22 23.87
CA ALA A 352 29.87 -1.34 23.11
C ALA A 352 29.63 -2.71 23.78
N ARG A 353 29.69 -2.79 25.11
CA ARG A 353 29.35 -4.00 25.88
C ARG A 353 27.88 -4.38 25.76
N VAL A 354 26.97 -3.41 25.80
CA VAL A 354 25.53 -3.66 25.60
C VAL A 354 25.25 -4.11 24.17
N GLU A 355 25.92 -3.52 23.18
CA GLU A 355 25.80 -3.99 21.78
C GLU A 355 26.39 -5.39 21.58
N ALA A 356 27.48 -5.73 22.28
CA ALA A 356 28.05 -7.07 22.26
C ALA A 356 27.09 -8.09 22.89
N ALA A 357 26.55 -7.78 24.08
CA ALA A 357 25.55 -8.63 24.73
C ALA A 357 24.27 -8.79 23.88
N LYS A 358 23.83 -7.72 23.19
CA LYS A 358 22.73 -7.77 22.21
C LYS A 358 23.04 -8.77 21.09
N ARG A 359 24.23 -8.67 20.50
CA ARG A 359 24.67 -9.55 19.41
C ARG A 359 24.75 -11.01 19.86
N ASP A 360 25.35 -11.28 21.02
CA ASP A 360 25.50 -12.64 21.55
C ASP A 360 24.14 -13.27 21.89
N LEU A 361 23.23 -12.48 22.48
CA LEU A 361 21.87 -12.92 22.78
C LEU A 361 21.09 -13.22 21.50
N LEU A 362 21.09 -12.31 20.52
CA LEU A 362 20.37 -12.48 19.25
C LEU A 362 21.00 -13.56 18.34
N ALA A 363 22.29 -13.85 18.50
CA ALA A 363 22.98 -14.92 17.78
C ALA A 363 22.65 -16.32 18.31
N THR A 364 22.08 -16.42 19.52
CA THR A 364 21.72 -17.71 20.11
C THR A 364 20.47 -18.25 19.40
N PRO A 365 20.47 -19.52 18.92
CA PRO A 365 19.32 -20.11 18.23
C PRO A 365 18.04 -20.14 19.09
N VAL A 366 18.19 -20.14 20.41
CA VAL A 366 17.08 -20.01 21.37
C VAL A 366 16.39 -18.65 21.28
N ALA A 367 17.13 -17.55 21.12
CA ALA A 367 16.54 -16.22 21.04
C ALA A 367 15.73 -16.05 19.75
N THR A 368 16.23 -16.60 18.63
CA THR A 368 15.48 -16.60 17.36
C THR A 368 14.18 -17.39 17.51
N ARG A 369 14.21 -18.58 18.12
CA ARG A 369 12.99 -19.37 18.40
C ARG A 369 12.00 -18.66 19.31
N VAL A 370 12.47 -18.03 20.39
CA VAL A 370 11.61 -17.27 21.30
C VAL A 370 10.98 -16.07 20.59
N LEU A 371 11.72 -15.37 19.71
CA LEU A 371 11.18 -14.30 18.88
C LEU A 371 10.16 -14.82 17.86
N GLU A 372 10.43 -15.96 17.23
CA GLU A 372 9.51 -16.62 16.31
C GLU A 372 8.22 -17.06 17.01
N ASP A 373 8.34 -17.68 18.18
CA ASP A 373 7.20 -18.12 18.99
C ASP A 373 6.39 -16.92 19.50
N ALA A 374 7.06 -15.87 19.98
CA ALA A 374 6.41 -14.64 20.42
C ALA A 374 5.72 -13.90 19.26
N ALA A 375 6.36 -13.82 18.09
CA ALA A 375 5.76 -13.21 16.91
C ALA A 375 4.59 -14.03 16.39
N THR A 376 4.69 -15.36 16.41
CA THR A 376 3.60 -16.25 15.99
C THR A 376 2.44 -16.19 16.98
N ALA A 377 2.72 -16.15 18.28
CA ALA A 377 1.71 -15.96 19.32
C ALA A 377 1.02 -14.60 19.18
N LEU A 378 1.79 -13.51 19.06
CA LEU A 378 1.26 -12.17 18.83
C LEU A 378 0.41 -12.11 17.56
N HIS A 379 0.90 -12.69 16.46
CA HIS A 379 0.17 -12.75 15.20
C HIS A 379 -1.16 -13.48 15.36
N ARG A 380 -1.16 -14.67 15.98
CA ARG A 380 -2.40 -15.42 16.25
C ARG A 380 -3.38 -14.63 17.12
N THR A 381 -2.89 -14.00 18.19
CA THR A 381 -3.72 -13.19 19.08
C THR A 381 -4.30 -11.98 18.34
N LEU A 382 -3.52 -11.33 17.49
CA LEU A 382 -3.94 -10.15 16.73
C LEU A 382 -4.98 -10.51 15.65
N LEU A 383 -4.79 -11.63 14.96
CA LEU A 383 -5.77 -12.15 14.00
C LEU A 383 -7.08 -12.55 14.69
N ALA A 384 -6.98 -13.27 15.82
CA ALA A 384 -8.15 -13.67 16.60
C ALA A 384 -8.92 -12.46 17.14
N ASP A 385 -8.22 -11.41 17.59
CA ASP A 385 -8.85 -10.16 18.00
C ASP A 385 -9.55 -9.48 16.82
N LEU A 386 -8.89 -9.36 15.66
CA LEU A 386 -9.41 -8.69 14.47
C LEU A 386 -10.64 -9.38 13.85
N GLU A 387 -10.70 -10.71 13.89
CA GLU A 387 -11.87 -11.50 13.48
C GLU A 387 -13.04 -11.36 14.46
N GLY A 388 -12.75 -11.00 15.71
CA GLY A 388 -13.73 -10.81 16.76
C GLY A 388 -14.79 -9.75 16.42
N PRO A 389 -16.07 -9.97 16.80
CA PRO A 389 -17.12 -8.98 16.62
C PRO A 389 -16.86 -7.68 17.42
N ARG A 390 -16.06 -7.73 18.50
CA ARG A 390 -15.61 -6.57 19.31
C ARG A 390 -14.09 -6.54 19.46
N SER A 391 -13.36 -6.33 18.35
CA SER A 391 -11.91 -6.13 18.36
C SER A 391 -11.55 -4.78 18.99
N GLU A 392 -10.78 -4.77 20.08
CA GLU A 392 -10.26 -3.53 20.67
C GLU A 392 -9.25 -2.86 19.74
N VAL A 393 -8.46 -3.66 19.02
CA VAL A 393 -7.51 -3.16 18.02
C VAL A 393 -8.24 -2.45 16.89
N ARG A 394 -9.35 -3.03 16.39
CA ARG A 394 -10.17 -2.39 15.35
C ARG A 394 -10.75 -1.07 15.83
N VAL A 395 -11.30 -1.02 17.04
CA VAL A 395 -11.82 0.24 17.62
C VAL A 395 -10.72 1.28 17.69
N TRP A 396 -9.53 0.92 18.19
CA TRP A 396 -8.39 1.82 18.26
C TRP A 396 -7.93 2.33 16.87
N ILE A 397 -7.89 1.46 15.86
CA ILE A 397 -7.56 1.82 14.47
C ILE A 397 -8.61 2.78 13.91
N VAL A 398 -9.90 2.46 14.05
CA VAL A 398 -10.99 3.30 13.56
C VAL A 398 -10.98 4.67 14.22
N GLU A 399 -10.76 4.75 15.53
CA GLU A 399 -10.60 6.03 16.24
C GLU A 399 -9.38 6.84 15.76
N ARG A 400 -8.28 6.16 15.43
CA ARG A 400 -7.08 6.81 14.89
C ARG A 400 -7.33 7.34 13.48
N LEU A 401 -7.95 6.55 12.63
CA LEU A 401 -8.33 6.94 11.28
C LEU A 401 -9.34 8.09 11.31
N GLU A 402 -10.29 8.07 12.24
CA GLU A 402 -11.26 9.14 12.42
C GLU A 402 -10.60 10.45 12.91
N ARG A 403 -9.61 10.36 13.80
CA ARG A 403 -8.79 11.53 14.19
C ARG A 403 -7.98 12.06 13.02
N ALA A 404 -7.37 11.18 12.22
CA ALA A 404 -6.62 11.57 11.03
C ALA A 404 -7.55 12.22 9.98
N ARG A 405 -8.75 11.67 9.78
CA ARG A 405 -9.80 12.20 8.90
C ARG A 405 -10.20 13.61 9.33
N ARG A 406 -10.44 13.83 10.63
CA ARG A 406 -10.76 15.15 11.18
C ARG A 406 -9.60 16.15 11.08
N ALA A 407 -8.37 15.70 11.34
CA ALA A 407 -7.18 16.53 11.16
C ALA A 407 -7.00 16.94 9.69
N LEU A 408 -7.11 16.00 8.76
CA LEU A 408 -7.13 16.30 7.33
C LEU A 408 -8.29 17.21 6.95
N ALA A 409 -9.48 17.08 7.56
CA ALA A 409 -10.62 17.94 7.26
C ALA A 409 -10.41 19.40 7.70
N GLY A 410 -9.69 19.63 8.80
CA GLY A 410 -9.53 20.96 9.39
C GLY A 410 -8.21 21.69 9.08
N ASP A 411 -7.16 20.97 8.68
CA ASP A 411 -5.80 21.52 8.53
C ASP A 411 -5.33 21.53 7.06
N GLU A 412 -5.19 22.72 6.49
CA GLU A 412 -4.75 22.92 5.11
C GLU A 412 -3.22 22.70 4.94
N ASP A 413 -2.42 22.96 5.98
CA ASP A 413 -0.98 22.74 5.95
C ASP A 413 -0.66 21.25 5.92
N LEU A 414 -1.38 20.47 6.72
CA LEU A 414 -1.24 19.02 6.76
C LEU A 414 -1.64 18.38 5.42
N ARG A 415 -2.69 18.91 4.76
CA ARG A 415 -3.06 18.50 3.39
C ARG A 415 -1.92 18.76 2.40
N ARG A 416 -1.33 19.96 2.42
CA ARG A 416 -0.23 20.32 1.51
C ARG A 416 1.00 19.43 1.73
N GLN A 417 1.35 19.16 2.98
CA GLN A 417 2.46 18.25 3.31
C GLN A 417 2.19 16.83 2.84
N LEU A 418 0.96 16.33 3.05
CA LEU A 418 0.56 15.00 2.58
C LEU A 418 0.57 14.92 1.05
N ASP A 419 0.07 15.94 0.35
CA ASP A 419 0.10 16.01 -1.12
C ASP A 419 1.53 15.94 -1.66
N GLN A 420 2.43 16.77 -1.14
CA GLN A 420 3.85 16.73 -1.53
C GLN A 420 4.50 15.39 -1.22
N TRP A 421 4.21 14.81 -0.05
CA TRP A 421 4.75 13.52 0.33
C TRP A 421 4.25 12.40 -0.60
N VAL A 422 2.94 12.33 -0.87
CA VAL A 422 2.35 11.33 -1.78
C VAL A 422 2.88 11.50 -3.19
N LYS A 423 2.92 12.73 -3.73
CA LYS A 423 3.47 13.01 -5.06
C LYS A 423 4.92 12.58 -5.17
N GLY A 424 5.74 12.89 -4.16
CA GLY A 424 7.13 12.46 -4.10
C GLY A 424 7.27 10.93 -4.12
N ARG A 425 6.45 10.21 -3.33
CA ARG A 425 6.44 8.74 -3.32
C ARG A 425 5.97 8.14 -4.65
N VAL A 426 4.97 8.72 -5.30
CA VAL A 426 4.48 8.27 -6.61
C VAL A 426 5.56 8.43 -7.68
N ILE A 427 6.21 9.60 -7.74
CA ILE A 427 7.30 9.86 -8.70
C ILE A 427 8.44 8.85 -8.48
N GLU A 428 8.85 8.65 -7.22
CA GLU A 428 9.91 7.70 -6.87
C GLU A 428 9.53 6.25 -7.21
N ALA A 429 8.27 5.86 -7.00
CA ALA A 429 7.77 4.53 -7.34
C ALA A 429 7.72 4.31 -8.86
N VAL A 430 7.26 5.30 -9.63
CA VAL A 430 7.23 5.24 -11.09
C VAL A 430 8.66 5.17 -11.65
N GLU A 431 9.60 5.98 -11.14
CA GLU A 431 11.01 5.89 -11.52
C GLU A 431 11.61 4.51 -11.23
N ARG A 432 11.34 3.94 -10.06
CA ARG A 432 11.85 2.63 -9.67
C ARG A 432 11.26 1.49 -10.49
N HIS A 433 10.02 1.62 -10.95
CA HIS A 433 9.26 0.55 -11.60
C HIS A 433 8.89 0.83 -13.07
N HIS A 434 9.47 1.85 -13.71
CA HIS A 434 9.14 2.24 -15.09
C HIS A 434 9.28 1.09 -16.09
N GLN A 435 10.28 0.21 -15.94
CA GLN A 435 10.45 -0.98 -16.78
C GLN A 435 9.28 -1.96 -16.63
N ARG A 436 8.83 -2.22 -15.40
CA ARG A 436 7.67 -3.08 -15.13
C ARG A 436 6.37 -2.47 -15.65
N LEU A 437 6.22 -1.15 -15.60
CA LEU A 437 5.07 -0.46 -16.22
C LEU A 437 5.11 -0.60 -17.75
N ALA A 438 6.29 -0.46 -18.37
CA ALA A 438 6.46 -0.65 -19.80
C ALA A 438 6.07 -2.07 -20.23
N GLU A 439 6.55 -3.09 -19.51
CA GLU A 439 6.18 -4.49 -19.71
C GLU A 439 4.68 -4.72 -19.49
N PHE A 440 4.08 -4.11 -18.47
CA PHE A 440 2.65 -4.20 -18.21
C PHE A 440 1.82 -3.65 -19.38
N ILE A 441 2.19 -2.47 -19.90
CA ILE A 441 1.51 -1.84 -21.03
C ILE A 441 1.73 -2.66 -22.31
N GLU A 442 2.95 -3.14 -22.54
CA GLU A 442 3.25 -4.05 -23.64
C GLU A 442 2.35 -5.29 -23.60
N ASN A 443 2.25 -5.95 -22.45
CA ASN A 443 1.38 -7.11 -22.26
C ASN A 443 -0.09 -6.78 -22.48
N GLY A 444 -0.55 -5.60 -22.02
CA GLY A 444 -1.90 -5.12 -22.28
C GLY A 444 -2.18 -4.89 -23.76
N VAL A 445 -1.22 -4.33 -24.49
CA VAL A 445 -1.31 -4.16 -25.95
C VAL A 445 -1.30 -5.52 -26.64
N ARG A 446 -0.39 -6.43 -26.29
CA ARG A 446 -0.35 -7.80 -26.84
C ARG A 446 -1.69 -8.53 -26.61
N ALA A 447 -2.29 -8.39 -25.42
CA ALA A 447 -3.55 -9.03 -25.08
C ALA A 447 -4.75 -8.55 -25.93
N LEU A 448 -4.68 -7.37 -26.54
CA LEU A 448 -5.70 -6.89 -27.47
C LEU A 448 -5.75 -7.74 -28.75
N GLY A 449 -4.62 -8.34 -29.12
CA GLY A 449 -4.45 -9.12 -30.34
C GLY A 449 -4.52 -8.28 -31.64
N PRO A 450 -4.11 -8.86 -32.77
CA PRO A 450 -4.08 -8.16 -34.05
C PRO A 450 -5.47 -7.74 -34.53
N GLU A 451 -6.49 -8.57 -34.34
CA GLU A 451 -7.88 -8.26 -34.73
C GLU A 451 -8.48 -7.15 -33.87
N GLY A 452 -8.16 -7.15 -32.57
CA GLY A 452 -8.61 -6.11 -31.64
C GLY A 452 -7.99 -4.75 -31.97
N ALA A 453 -6.72 -4.72 -32.37
CA ALA A 453 -6.03 -3.52 -32.82
C ALA A 453 -6.66 -2.93 -34.10
N VAL A 454 -6.91 -3.77 -35.11
CA VAL A 454 -7.59 -3.33 -36.34
C VAL A 454 -8.95 -2.75 -36.03
N ARG A 455 -9.74 -3.42 -35.18
CA ARG A 455 -11.07 -2.93 -34.80
C ARG A 455 -10.99 -1.57 -34.09
N LEU A 456 -10.06 -1.40 -33.16
CA LEU A 456 -9.87 -0.16 -32.40
C LEU A 456 -9.50 1.01 -33.33
N ILE A 457 -8.57 0.78 -34.27
CA ILE A 457 -8.13 1.79 -35.23
C ILE A 457 -9.26 2.10 -36.22
N GLU A 458 -9.96 1.10 -36.76
CA GLU A 458 -11.10 1.29 -37.66
C GLU A 458 -12.25 2.08 -36.99
N GLU A 459 -12.42 1.94 -35.67
CA GLU A 459 -13.44 2.69 -34.89
C GLU A 459 -13.08 4.17 -34.73
N HIS A 460 -11.80 4.49 -34.49
CA HIS A 460 -11.37 5.86 -34.19
C HIS A 460 -10.89 6.63 -35.42
N ALA A 461 -10.32 5.96 -36.42
CA ALA A 461 -9.75 6.56 -37.64
C ALA A 461 -10.53 6.21 -38.91
N GLY A 462 -11.67 5.50 -38.79
CA GLY A 462 -12.43 5.01 -39.93
C GLY A 462 -12.90 6.09 -40.91
N ASP A 463 -13.16 7.28 -40.40
CA ASP A 463 -13.60 8.47 -41.15
C ASP A 463 -12.45 9.08 -41.96
N ASP A 464 -11.31 9.32 -41.32
CA ASP A 464 -10.11 9.86 -41.97
C ASP A 464 -9.61 8.94 -43.10
N LEU A 465 -9.74 7.62 -42.91
CA LEU A 465 -9.41 6.63 -43.93
C LEU A 465 -10.33 6.70 -45.17
N GLN A 466 -11.57 7.17 -45.05
CA GLN A 466 -12.44 7.38 -46.22
C GLN A 466 -12.02 8.62 -47.02
N TYR A 467 -11.53 9.67 -46.35
CA TYR A 467 -11.04 10.86 -47.03
C TYR A 467 -9.84 10.56 -47.93
N ILE A 468 -8.95 9.65 -47.52
CA ILE A 468 -7.85 9.19 -48.38
C ILE A 468 -8.40 8.65 -49.71
N ARG A 469 -9.50 7.87 -49.70
CA ARG A 469 -10.10 7.31 -50.91
C ARG A 469 -10.74 8.36 -51.82
N VAL A 470 -11.44 9.33 -51.23
CA VAL A 470 -12.00 10.46 -51.98
C VAL A 470 -10.88 11.28 -52.62
N ASN A 471 -9.83 11.57 -51.85
CA ASN A 471 -8.65 12.28 -52.35
C ASN A 471 -7.94 11.49 -53.46
N GLY A 472 -7.84 10.17 -53.35
CA GLY A 472 -7.31 9.29 -54.40
C GLY A 472 -8.05 9.44 -55.72
N THR A 473 -9.39 9.50 -55.69
CA THR A 473 -10.19 9.74 -56.90
C THR A 473 -10.01 11.14 -57.46
N VAL A 474 -9.96 12.17 -56.61
CA VAL A 474 -9.79 13.56 -57.06
C VAL A 474 -8.39 13.79 -57.63
N VAL A 475 -7.34 13.40 -56.90
CA VAL A 475 -5.94 13.56 -57.29
C VAL A 475 -5.63 12.70 -58.52
N GLY A 476 -6.12 11.45 -58.57
CA GLY A 476 -6.01 10.59 -59.74
C GLY A 476 -6.63 11.24 -60.97
N GLY A 477 -7.81 11.83 -60.83
CA GLY A 477 -8.47 12.53 -61.94
C GLY A 477 -7.71 13.77 -62.41
N LEU A 478 -7.23 14.61 -61.48
CA LEU A 478 -6.41 15.77 -61.83
C LEU A 478 -5.13 15.37 -62.55
N ALA A 479 -4.46 14.30 -62.10
CA ALA A 479 -3.27 13.76 -62.75
C ALA A 479 -3.58 13.24 -64.16
N GLY A 480 -4.68 12.50 -64.35
CA GLY A 480 -5.12 12.04 -65.66
C GLY A 480 -5.43 13.18 -66.63
N GLY A 481 -6.13 14.21 -66.14
CA GLY A 481 -6.42 15.42 -66.92
C GLY A 481 -5.15 16.18 -67.31
N LEU A 482 -4.19 16.30 -66.41
CA LEU A 482 -2.89 16.92 -66.71
C LEU A 482 -2.10 16.12 -67.75
N LEU A 483 -2.02 14.79 -67.59
CA LEU A 483 -1.34 13.91 -68.54
C LEU A 483 -1.99 13.97 -69.93
N TYR A 484 -3.31 14.01 -70.00
CA TYR A 484 -4.02 14.16 -71.27
C TYR A 484 -3.77 15.54 -71.89
N ALA A 485 -3.76 16.62 -71.10
CA ALA A 485 -3.46 17.96 -71.59
C ALA A 485 -2.04 18.04 -72.18
N VAL A 486 -1.06 17.42 -71.51
CA VAL A 486 0.31 17.30 -72.02
C VAL A 486 0.33 16.48 -73.32
N HIS A 487 -0.38 15.35 -73.38
CA HIS A 487 -0.46 14.52 -74.58
C HIS A 487 -1.09 15.28 -75.77
N LEU A 488 -2.15 16.05 -75.52
CA LEU A 488 -2.79 16.88 -76.53
C LEU A 488 -1.86 17.99 -77.04
N LEU A 489 -1.13 18.65 -76.13
CA LEU A 489 -0.13 19.67 -76.48
C LEU A 489 1.00 19.09 -77.33
N LEU A 490 1.51 17.91 -76.96
CA LEU A 490 2.55 17.20 -77.73
C LEU A 490 2.08 16.71 -79.10
N ARG A 491 0.78 16.55 -79.31
CA ARG A 491 0.20 16.18 -80.60
C ARG A 491 -0.05 17.39 -81.52
N LEU A 492 -0.08 18.59 -80.94
CA LEU A 492 -0.26 19.86 -81.63
C LEU A 492 1.08 20.50 -82.06
N LEU A 493 2.14 20.26 -81.30
CA LEU A 493 3.55 20.48 -81.68
C LEU A 493 4.00 19.44 -82.70
#